data_AF-Q7T0B7-F1
#
_entry.id   AF-Q7T0B7-F1
#
_cell.length_a   1.000
_cell.length_b   1.000
_cell.length_c   1.000
_cell.angle_alpha   90.00
_cell.angle_beta   90.00
_cell.angle_gamma   90.00
#
_symmetry.space_group_name_H-M   'P 1'
#
loop_
_entity.id
_entity.type
_entity.pdbx_description
1 polymer ?
#
loop_
_entity_poly.entity_id
_entity_poly.type
_entity_poly.pdbx_seq_one_letter_code
_entity_poly.pdbx_strand_id
1 'polypeptide(L)' 'ASTALARLEAADKTYTKLLCDMIAKHLHVSADRVYINYFDINAANVGWNGSTFA' A
#
# COMPACT_ATOMS: atom_id res chain seq x y z
N ALA A 1 -4.10 -0.33 21.54
CA ALA A 1 -3.24 0.48 20.66
C ALA A 1 -2.17 -0.34 19.93
N SER A 2 -1.39 -1.21 20.58
CA SER A 2 -0.24 -1.88 19.90
C SER A 2 -0.61 -2.98 18.89
N THR A 3 -1.74 -3.68 19.05
CA THR A 3 -2.11 -4.79 18.16
C THR A 3 -2.63 -4.35 16.79
N ALA A 4 -3.26 -3.17 16.70
CA ALA A 4 -3.78 -2.63 15.44
C ALA A 4 -2.63 -2.13 14.53
N LEU A 5 -1.66 -1.43 15.12
CA LEU A 5 -0.44 -1.01 14.42
C LEU A 5 0.34 -2.21 13.87
N ALA A 6 0.52 -3.26 14.66
CA ALA A 6 1.19 -4.48 14.21
C ALA A 6 0.46 -5.20 13.06
N ARG A 7 -0.87 -5.12 12.99
CA ARG A 7 -1.67 -5.69 11.89
C ARG A 7 -1.53 -4.88 10.59
N LEU A 8 -1.45 -3.56 10.68
CA LEU A 8 -1.19 -2.69 9.53
C LEU A 8 0.20 -2.96 8.95
N GLU A 9 1.24 -3.01 9.80
CA GLU A 9 2.60 -3.34 9.34
C GLU A 9 2.71 -4.72 8.67
N ALA A 10 1.95 -5.71 9.15
CA ALA A 10 1.92 -7.03 8.54
C ALA A 10 1.25 -7.03 7.15
N ALA A 11 0.20 -6.24 6.98
CA ALA A 11 -0.47 -6.05 5.70
C ALA A 11 0.46 -5.33 4.69
N ASP A 12 1.12 -4.25 5.11
CA ASP A 12 2.03 -3.47 4.26
C ASP A 12 3.16 -4.33 3.71
N LYS A 13 3.77 -5.20 4.53
CA LYS A 13 4.80 -6.15 4.08
C LYS A 13 4.28 -7.15 3.05
N THR A 14 3.06 -7.65 3.25
CA THR A 14 2.43 -8.60 2.33
C THR A 14 2.17 -7.95 0.98
N TYR A 15 1.60 -6.74 0.98
CA TYR A 15 1.36 -5.99 -0.24
C TYR A 15 2.65 -5.53 -0.93
N THR A 16 3.67 -5.14 -0.17
CA THR A 16 4.99 -4.75 -0.71
C THR A 16 5.56 -5.90 -1.54
N LYS A 17 5.56 -7.13 -0.99
CA LYS A 17 6.06 -8.30 -1.71
C LYS A 17 5.25 -8.54 -2.98
N LEU A 18 3.92 -8.54 -2.90
CA LEU A 18 3.05 -8.79 -4.06
C LEU A 18 3.30 -7.76 -5.17
N LEU A 19 3.37 -6.48 -4.82
CA LEU A 19 3.61 -5.40 -5.78
C LEU A 19 4.99 -5.53 -6.44
N CYS A 20 6.05 -5.75 -5.64
CA CYS A 20 7.39 -5.96 -6.17
C CYS A 20 7.48 -7.18 -7.09
N ASP A 21 6.84 -8.30 -6.74
CA ASP A 21 6.80 -9.51 -7.59
C ASP A 21 6.11 -9.22 -8.93
N MET A 22 5.00 -8.48 -8.93
CA MET A 22 4.28 -8.10 -10.15
C MET A 22 5.09 -7.14 -11.03
N ILE A 23 5.70 -6.13 -10.43
CA ILE A 23 6.56 -5.16 -11.11
C ILE A 23 7.77 -5.86 -11.75
N ALA A 24 8.42 -6.76 -11.02
CA ALA A 24 9.52 -7.56 -11.54
C ALA A 24 9.09 -8.45 -12.71
N LYS A 25 7.94 -9.13 -12.59
CA LYS A 25 7.41 -10.04 -13.62
C LYS A 25 7.03 -9.34 -14.91
N HIS A 26 6.39 -8.18 -14.82
CA HIS A 26 5.76 -7.54 -15.99
C HIS A 26 6.56 -6.37 -16.56
N LEU A 27 7.35 -5.69 -15.73
CA LEU A 27 8.12 -4.50 -16.13
C LEU A 27 9.63 -4.74 -16.08
N HIS A 28 10.08 -5.90 -15.60
CA HIS A 28 11.49 -6.25 -15.44
C HIS A 28 12.28 -5.23 -14.58
N VAL A 29 11.59 -4.59 -13.63
CA VAL A 29 12.20 -3.68 -12.65
C VAL A 29 12.47 -4.45 -11.37
N SER A 30 13.72 -4.41 -10.90
CA SER A 30 14.14 -5.08 -9.67
C SER A 30 13.60 -4.35 -8.43
N ALA A 31 13.31 -5.12 -7.36
CA ALA A 31 12.67 -4.61 -6.14
C ALA A 31 13.53 -3.60 -5.36
N ASP A 32 14.86 -3.66 -5.47
CA ASP A 32 15.80 -2.68 -4.89
C ASP A 32 15.67 -1.28 -5.52
N ARG A 33 14.98 -1.18 -6.66
CA ARG A 33 14.69 0.08 -7.37
C ARG A 33 13.27 0.60 -7.14
N VAL A 34 12.49 -0.06 -6.28
CA VAL A 34 11.08 0.27 -6.02
C VAL A 34 10.94 0.79 -4.59
N TYR A 35 10.44 2.01 -4.45
CA TYR A 35 10.13 2.62 -3.16
C TYR A 35 8.61 2.78 -3.03
N ILE A 36 8.02 2.18 -1.99
CA ILE A 36 6.57 2.21 -1.73
C ILE A 36 6.33 2.92 -0.40
N ASN A 37 5.48 3.94 -0.42
CA ASN A 37 5.03 4.64 0.78
C ASN A 37 3.57 4.26 1.06
N TYR A 38 3.28 3.86 2.29
CA TYR A 38 1.92 3.61 2.77
C TYR A 38 1.43 4.83 3.55
N PHE A 39 0.26 5.34 3.17
CA PHE A 39 -0.37 6.48 3.83
C PHE A 39 -1.75 6.07 4.32
N ASP A 40 -1.98 6.23 5.63
CA ASP A 40 -3.32 6.16 6.20
C ASP A 40 -4.00 7.53 5.99
N ILE A 41 -4.86 7.60 4.98
CA ILE A 41 -5.58 8.82 4.62
C ILE A 41 -7.00 8.70 5.14
N ASN A 42 -7.45 9.72 5.89
CA ASN A 42 -8.83 9.77 6.37
C ASN A 42 -9.82 9.65 5.21
N ALA A 43 -10.86 8.81 5.36
CA ALA A 43 -11.84 8.52 4.32
C ALA A 43 -12.55 9.77 3.77
N ALA A 44 -12.77 10.79 4.60
CA ALA A 44 -13.35 12.08 4.17
C ALA A 44 -12.43 12.86 3.23
N ASN A 45 -11.13 12.57 3.21
CA ASN A 45 -10.13 13.21 2.36
C ASN A 45 -9.83 12.42 1.07
N VAL A 46 -10.50 11.28 0.85
CA VAL A 46 -10.35 10.48 -0.36
C VAL A 46 -11.59 10.66 -1.23
N GLY A 47 -11.45 11.36 -2.35
CA GLY A 47 -12.54 11.62 -3.30
C GLY A 47 -12.75 10.46 -4.27
N TRP A 48 -14.01 10.08 -4.48
CA TRP A 48 -14.41 9.05 -5.45
C TRP A 48 -15.80 9.32 -6.02
N ASN A 49 -15.92 9.32 -7.35
CA ASN A 49 -17.18 9.42 -8.08
C ASN A 49 -18.13 10.55 -7.60
N GLY A 50 -17.58 11.74 -7.36
CA GLY A 50 -18.35 12.90 -6.90
C GLY A 50 -18.70 12.93 -5.41
N SER A 51 -18.22 11.95 -4.62
CA SER A 51 -18.34 11.90 -3.17
C SER A 51 -16.96 11.65 -2.52
N THR A 52 -16.95 11.40 -1.22
CA THR A 52 -15.80 10.89 -0.46
C THR A 52 -16.06 9.47 0.02
N PHE A 53 -15.05 8.82 0.62
CA PHE A 53 -15.23 7.51 1.27
C PHE A 53 -15.81 7.59 2.69
N ALA A 54 -16.12 8.79 3.20
CA ALA A 54 -16.87 8.99 4.44
C ALA A 54 -18.36 8.66 4.30
#